data_AF-A0A924E1L2-F1
#
_entry.id   AF-A0A924E1L2-F1
#
_cell.length_a   1.000
_cell.length_b   1.000
_cell.length_c   1.000
_cell.angle_alpha   90.00
_cell.angle_beta   90.00
_cell.angle_gamma   90.00
#
_symmetry.space_group_name_H-M   'P 1'
#
loop_
_entity.id
_entity.type
_entity.pdbx_description
1 polymer ?
#
loop_
_entity_poly.entity_id
_entity_poly.type
_entity_poly.pdbx_seq_one_letter_code
_entity_poly.pdbx_strand_id
1 'polypeptide(L)' 'MLRFLQENGWVIARITGSHHHMRKDGATVIVAIHGKQEIPKGTQAAILKKAGLR' A
#
# COMPACT_ATOMS: atom_id res chain seq x y z
N MET A 1 5.92 2.34 -4.07
CA MET A 1 5.09 1.44 -3.21
C MET A 1 3.87 0.90 -3.94
N LEU A 2 2.94 1.76 -4.39
CA LEU A 2 1.67 1.29 -5.00
C LEU A 2 1.89 0.28 -6.13
N ARG A 3 2.76 0.63 -7.09
CA ARG A 3 3.14 -0.25 -8.20
C ARG A 3 3.71 -1.59 -7.73
N PHE A 4 4.60 -1.58 -6.73
CA PHE A 4 5.19 -2.80 -6.17
C PHE A 4 4.12 -3.72 -5.58
N LEU A 5 3.14 -3.17 -4.85
CA LEU A 5 2.01 -3.96 -4.34
C LEU A 5 1.18 -4.53 -5.50
N GLN A 6 0.91 -3.74 -6.55
CA GLN A 6 0.17 -4.19 -7.74
C GLN A 6 0.90 -5.34 -8.47
N GLU A 7 2.21 -5.23 -8.64
CA GLU A 7 3.05 -6.29 -9.21
C GLU A 7 3.03 -7.57 -8.36
N ASN A 8 2.71 -7.47 -7.07
CA ASN A 8 2.52 -8.60 -6.14
C ASN A 8 1.05 -9.05 -5.97
N GLY A 9 0.18 -8.64 -6.90
CA GLY A 9 -1.22 -9.07 -6.97
C GLY A 9 -2.18 -8.32 -6.05
N TRP A 10 -1.76 -7.18 -5.47
CA TRP A 10 -2.67 -6.32 -4.73
C TRP A 10 -3.44 -5.40 -5.68
N VAL A 11 -4.75 -5.25 -5.45
CA VAL A 11 -5.61 -4.39 -6.26
C VAL A 11 -6.13 -3.22 -5.46
N ILE A 12 -6.37 -2.08 -6.12
CA ILE A 12 -6.99 -0.93 -5.47
C ILE A 12 -8.47 -1.23 -5.28
N ALA A 13 -8.92 -1.31 -4.03
CA ALA A 13 -10.32 -1.52 -3.68
C ALA A 13 -11.08 -0.18 -3.53
N ARG A 14 -10.40 0.85 -3.00
CA ARG A 14 -10.99 2.18 -2.77
C ARG A 14 -9.89 3.24 -2.69
N ILE A 15 -10.19 4.44 -3.15
CA ILE A 15 -9.34 5.62 -2.96
C ILE A 15 -10.15 6.66 -2.18
N THR A 16 -9.57 7.19 -1.10
CA THR A 16 -10.15 8.31 -0.33
C THR A 16 -9.07 9.38 -0.13
N GLY A 17 -9.12 10.43 -0.95
CA GLY A 17 -8.05 11.43 -1.01
C GLY A 17 -6.72 10.78 -1.40
N SER A 18 -5.67 11.00 -0.59
CA SER A 18 -4.35 10.37 -0.78
C SER A 18 -4.30 8.88 -0.38
N HIS A 19 -5.31 8.36 0.31
CA HIS A 19 -5.30 7.00 0.86
C HIS A 19 -5.83 5.98 -0.15
N HIS A 20 -4.94 5.11 -0.61
CA HIS A 20 -5.24 4.00 -1.51
C HIS A 20 -5.39 2.72 -0.68
N HIS A 21 -6.60 2.18 -0.65
CA HIS A 21 -6.90 0.90 0.00
C HIS A 21 -6.58 -0.20 -0.99
N MET A 22 -5.54 -0.98 -0.68
CA MET A 22 -5.10 -2.13 -1.45
C MET A 22 -5.66 -3.40 -0.83
N ARG A 23 -6.24 -4.29 -1.63
CA ARG A 23 -6.81 -5.57 -1.17
C ARG A 23 -6.15 -6.74 -1.91
N LYS A 24 -5.94 -7.84 -1.19
CA LYS A 24 -5.50 -9.14 -1.73
C LYS A 24 -5.95 -10.23 -0.78
N ASP A 25 -6.59 -11.29 -1.28
CA ASP A 25 -6.94 -12.49 -0.49
C ASP A 25 -7.65 -12.20 0.84
N GLY A 26 -8.55 -11.20 0.86
CA GLY A 26 -9.27 -10.77 2.06
C GLY A 26 -8.49 -9.82 2.98
N ALA A 27 -7.17 -9.67 2.81
CA ALA A 27 -6.35 -8.69 3.50
C ALA A 27 -6.48 -7.30 2.87
N THR A 28 -6.35 -6.25 3.70
CA THR A 28 -6.36 -4.86 3.26
C THR A 28 -5.19 -4.08 3.87
N VAL A 29 -4.45 -3.34 3.05
CA VAL A 29 -3.43 -2.38 3.48
C VAL A 29 -3.76 -1.00 2.91
N ILE A 30 -3.41 0.06 3.65
CA ILE A 30 -3.66 1.43 3.23
C ILE A 30 -2.33 2.09 2.91
N VAL A 31 -2.23 2.64 1.71
CA VAL A 31 -1.06 3.35 1.22
C VAL A 31 -1.43 4.81 1.02
N ALA A 32 -0.89 5.69 1.84
CA ALA A 32 -1.07 7.13 1.65
C ALA A 32 -0.04 7.67 0.65
N ILE A 33 -0.51 8.37 -0.39
CA ILE A 33 0.32 8.97 -1.45
C ILE A 33 0.12 10.48 -1.41
N HIS A 34 1.11 11.22 -0.86
CA HIS A 34 1.09 12.68 -0.79
C HIS A 34 2.07 13.28 -1.80
N GLY A 35 1.62 13.48 -3.04
CA GLY A 35 2.40 14.18 -4.08
C GLY A 35 3.84 13.65 -4.23
N LYS A 36 4.83 14.54 -4.10
CA LYS A 36 6.27 14.23 -4.21
C LYS A 36 6.88 13.62 -2.93
N GLN A 37 6.13 13.53 -1.83
CA GLN A 37 6.65 12.99 -0.58
C GLN A 37 6.65 11.46 -0.63
N GLU A 38 7.85 10.91 -0.46
CA GLU A 38 8.01 9.47 -0.26
C GLU A 38 7.41 9.04 1.09
N ILE A 39 6.88 7.83 1.12
CA ILE A 39 6.39 7.21 2.36
C ILE A 39 7.59 6.99 3.28
N PRO A 40 7.54 7.42 4.56
CA PRO A 40 8.63 7.18 5.49
C PRO A 40 9.00 5.70 5.55
N LYS A 41 10.30 5.38 5.61
CA LYS A 41 10.81 3.99 5.56
C LYS A 41 10.14 3.06 6.57
N GLY A 42 9.88 3.53 7.79
CA GLY A 42 9.19 2.76 8.83
C GLY A 42 7.74 2.41 8.45
N THR A 43 7.01 3.37 7.89
CA THR A 43 5.64 3.16 7.38
C THR A 43 5.65 2.19 6.21
N GLN A 44 6.59 2.34 5.28
CA GLN A 44 6.78 1.40 4.18
C GLN A 44 7.06 -0.03 4.69
N ALA A 45 7.96 -0.19 5.66
CA ALA A 45 8.26 -1.50 6.24
C ALA A 45 7.04 -2.12 6.94
N ALA A 46 6.28 -1.32 7.70
CA ALA A 46 5.06 -1.79 8.35
C ALA A 46 3.99 -2.24 7.34
N ILE A 47 3.84 -1.52 6.22
CA ILE A 47 2.93 -1.90 5.13
C ILE A 47 3.39 -3.22 4.50
N LEU A 48 4.68 -3.37 4.18
CA LEU A 48 5.21 -4.61 3.59
C LEU A 48 5.04 -5.81 4.51
N LYS A 49 5.26 -5.62 5.82
CA LYS A 49 5.03 -6.66 6.82
C LYS A 49 3.57 -7.09 6.89
N LYS A 50 2.64 -6.13 6.89
CA LYS A 50 1.20 -6.42 6.82
C LYS A 50 0.81 -7.09 5.50
N ALA A 51 1.52 -6.78 4.42
CA ALA A 51 1.32 -7.36 3.11
C ALA A 51 1.99 -8.73 2.92
N GLY A 52 2.76 -9.23 3.90
CA GLY A 52 3.49 -10.49 3.81
C GLY A 52 4.66 -10.47 2.83
N LEU A 53 5.18 -9.27 2.50
CA LEU A 53 6.24 -9.08 1.51
C LEU A 53 7.61 -8.76 2.13
N ARG A 54 7.68 -8.62 3.47
CA ARG A 54 8.93 -8.51 4.25
C ARG A 54 8.72 -8.69 5.74
#